data_AF-A0A924YCH1-F1
#
_entry.id   AF-A0A924YCH1-F1
#
_cell.length_a   1.000
_cell.length_b   1.000
_cell.length_c   1.000
_cell.angle_alpha   90.00
_cell.angle_beta   90.00
_cell.angle_gamma   90.00
#
_symmetry.space_group_name_H-M   'P 1'
#
loop_
_entity.id
_entity.type
_entity.pdbx_description
1 polymer ?
#
loop_
_entity_poly.entity_id
_entity_poly.type
_entity_poly.pdbx_seq_one_letter_code
_entity_poly.pdbx_strand_id
1 'polypeptide(L)' 'RAYNWLQVSGSDPDLFMTNISIDSTRGYVQRIYGYHNVYRALYGVG' A
#
# COMPACT_ATOMS: atom_id res chain seq x y z
N ARG A 1 -1.73 -12.27 9.62
CA ARG A 1 -2.71 -11.29 9.08
C ARG A 1 -2.18 -10.64 7.80
N ALA A 2 -1.08 -9.89 7.84
CA ALA A 2 -0.46 -9.30 6.64
C ALA A 2 -0.11 -10.33 5.54
N TYR A 3 0.48 -11.47 5.91
CA TYR A 3 0.77 -12.56 4.97
C TYR A 3 -0.49 -13.11 4.27
N ASN A 4 -1.60 -13.27 4.99
CA ASN A 4 -2.86 -13.75 4.40
C ASN A 4 -3.46 -12.72 3.45
N TRP A 5 -3.41 -11.43 3.80
CA TRP A 5 -3.85 -10.36 2.90
C TRP A 5 -3.03 -10.39 1.60
N LEU A 6 -1.72 -10.58 1.69
CA LEU A 6 -0.86 -10.69 0.51
C LEU A 6 -1.18 -11.94 -0.32
N GLN A 7 -1.35 -13.09 0.33
CA GLN A 7 -1.64 -14.36 -0.33
C GLN A 7 -2.97 -14.32 -1.12
N VAL A 8 -4.01 -13.70 -0.57
CA VAL A 8 -5.32 -13.58 -1.23
C VAL A 8 -5.29 -12.55 -2.37
N SER A 9 -4.38 -11.57 -2.30
CA SER A 9 -4.30 -10.47 -3.26
C SER A 9 -3.42 -10.78 -4.47
N GLY A 10 -2.55 -11.79 -4.35
CA GLY A 10 -1.60 -12.14 -5.39
C GLY A 10 -0.70 -10.96 -5.74
N SER A 11 -0.65 -10.60 -7.02
CA SER A 11 0.14 -9.48 -7.53
C SER A 11 -0.66 -8.19 -7.73
N ASP A 12 -1.94 -8.15 -7.35
CA ASP A 12 -2.80 -6.96 -7.51
C ASP A 12 -2.71 -6.07 -6.25
N PRO A 13 -2.10 -4.88 -6.35
CA PRO A 13 -1.96 -3.96 -5.22
C PRO A 13 -3.31 -3.40 -4.75
N ASP A 14 -4.28 -3.21 -5.63
CA ASP A 14 -5.60 -2.66 -5.27
C ASP A 14 -6.41 -3.70 -4.49
N LEU A 15 -6.30 -4.96 -4.90
CA LEU A 15 -6.86 -6.09 -4.17
C LEU A 15 -6.20 -6.23 -2.79
N PHE A 16 -4.88 -5.99 -2.70
CA PHE A 16 -4.17 -5.95 -1.41
C PHE A 16 -4.72 -4.89 -0.47
N MET A 17 -4.92 -3.67 -0.96
CA MET A 17 -5.49 -2.59 -0.16
C MET A 17 -6.91 -2.92 0.33
N THR A 18 -7.72 -3.57 -0.51
CA THR A 18 -9.09 -3.98 -0.17
C THR A 18 -9.11 -5.10 0.89
N ASN A 19 -8.17 -6.05 0.80
CA ASN A 19 -8.08 -7.19 1.71
C ASN A 19 -7.55 -6.86 3.11
N ILE A 20 -6.86 -5.73 3.30
CA ILE A 20 -6.46 -5.26 4.64
C ILE A 20 -7.71 -4.96 5.45
N SER A 21 -8.11 -5.87 6.34
CA SER A 21 -9.37 -5.76 7.09
C SER A 21 -9.32 -4.81 8.30
N ILE A 22 -8.15 -4.27 8.63
CA ILE A 22 -7.97 -3.33 9.74
C ILE A 22 -7.85 -1.93 9.16
N ASP A 23 -8.84 -1.08 9.40
CA ASP A 23 -8.93 0.25 8.78
C ASP A 23 -7.73 1.15 9.10
N SER A 24 -7.22 1.11 10.34
CA SER A 24 -6.03 1.86 10.73
C SER A 24 -4.79 1.41 9.95
N THR A 25 -4.64 0.10 9.71
CA THR A 25 -3.56 -0.46 8.88
C THR A 25 -3.75 -0.09 7.42
N ARG A 26 -4.96 -0.19 6.87
CA ARG A 26 -5.25 0.19 5.48
C ARG A 26 -4.89 1.66 5.26
N GLY A 27 -5.38 2.55 6.13
CA GLY A 27 -5.10 3.98 6.05
C GLY A 27 -3.64 4.33 6.31
N TYR A 28 -2.89 3.54 7.08
CA TYR A 28 -1.45 3.70 7.24
C TYR A 28 -0.70 3.33 5.95
N VAL A 29 -1.02 2.20 5.33
CA VAL A 29 -0.40 1.76 4.06
C VAL A 29 -0.72 2.71 2.90
N GLN A 30 -1.97 3.22 2.80
CA GLN A 30 -2.34 4.25 1.82
C GLN A 30 -1.46 5.50 1.94
N ARG A 31 -1.21 5.95 3.18
CA ARG A 31 -0.34 7.10 3.44
C ARG A 31 1.10 6.85 3.01
N ILE A 32 1.63 5.64 3.24
CA ILE A 32 2.98 5.27 2.78
C ILE A 32 3.09 5.40 1.25
N TYR A 33 2.14 4.83 0.49
CA TYR A 33 2.15 4.95 -0.97
C TYR A 33 2.01 6.40 -1.44
N GLY A 34 1.16 7.20 -0.78
CA GLY A 34 1.03 8.62 -1.05
C GLY A 34 2.36 9.36 -0.86
N TYR A 35 3.02 9.17 0.29
CA TYR A 35 4.32 9.78 0.57
C TYR A 35 5.39 9.31 -0.42
N HIS A 36 5.43 8.02 -0.75
CA HIS A 36 6.36 7.50 -1.75
C HIS A 36 6.25 8.24 -3.07
N ASN A 37 5.03 8.47 -3.56
CA ASN A 37 4.81 9.21 -4.80
C ASN A 37 5.26 10.67 -4.70
N VAL A 38 5.00 11.34 -3.57
CA VAL A 38 5.49 12.70 -3.32
C VAL A 38 7.01 12.73 -3.32
N TYR A 39 7.67 11.84 -2.57
CA TYR A 39 9.13 11.77 -2.51
C TYR A 39 9.73 11.44 -3.89
N ARG A 40 9.12 10.54 -4.65
CA ARG A 40 9.55 10.24 -6.02
C ARG A 40 9.42 11.47 -6.94
N ALA A 41 8.36 12.26 -6.82
CA ALA A 41 8.20 13.47 -7.63
C ALA A 41 9.23 14.54 -7.27
N LEU A 42 9.57 14.68 -5.99
CA LEU A 42 10.52 15.69 -5.51
C LEU A 42 11.99 15.30 -5.75
N TYR A 43 12.32 14.02 -5.57
CA TYR A 43 13.71 13.56 -5.49
C TYR A 43 14.05 12.44 -6.48
N GLY A 44 13.08 11.95 -7.25
CA GLY A 44 13.27 10.85 -8.21
C GLY A 44 13.62 11.31 -9.64
N VAL A 45 13.82 12.60 -9.86
CA VAL A 45 14.35 13.15 -11.12
C VAL A 45 15.85 13.34 -10.95
N GLY A 46 16.61 12.33 -11.35
CA GLY A 46 18.07 12.34 -11.47
C GLY A 46 18.47 11.67 -12.78
#